data_AF-A0A3Q1JKP6-F1
#
_entry.id   AF-A0A3Q1JKP6-F1
#
_cell.length_a   1.000
_cell.length_b   1.000
_cell.length_c   1.000
_cell.angle_alpha   90.00
_cell.angle_beta   90.00
_cell.angle_gamma   90.00
#
_symmetry.space_group_name_H-M   'P 1'
#
loop_
_entity.id
_entity.type
_entity.pdbx_description
1 polymer ?
#
loop_
_entity_poly.entity_id
_entity_poly.type
_entity_poly.pdbx_seq_one_letter_code
_entity_poly.pdbx_strand_id
1 'polypeptide(L)'
;MVLCEDGECSVCFQPYSRMDRIPRMLHCRHTFCDPCLETMSQVRSGLLTVGCPLCRRVTCVGRGLSLQEALWVNSRLWDQIPEVVDGEAEQDEEDARRRPDSALSGEVESRVR
;
A
#
# COMPACT_ATOMS: atom_id res chain seq x y z
N MET A 1 -16.21 21.58 10.59
CA MET A 1 -16.52 20.17 10.33
C MET A 1 -15.25 19.56 9.77
N VAL A 2 -14.66 18.59 10.45
CA VAL A 2 -13.47 17.90 9.93
C VAL A 2 -13.97 16.91 8.90
N LEU A 3 -13.78 17.23 7.62
CA LEU A 3 -13.93 16.30 6.51
C LEU A 3 -12.72 15.36 6.59
N CYS A 4 -12.77 14.34 7.46
CA CYS A 4 -11.91 13.19 7.23
C CYS A 4 -12.53 12.51 6.01
N GLU A 5 -11.96 12.79 4.84
CA GLU A 5 -12.36 12.21 3.55
C GLU A 5 -12.64 10.73 3.73
N ASP A 6 -13.83 10.29 3.31
CA ASP A 6 -14.44 8.97 3.54
C ASP A 6 -13.67 7.79 2.89
N GLY A 7 -12.38 7.93 2.65
CA GLY A 7 -11.52 6.94 2.01
C GLY A 7 -10.05 6.99 2.42
N GLU A 8 -9.65 7.85 3.37
CA GLU A 8 -8.24 8.03 3.72
C GLU A 8 -7.96 7.84 5.22
N CYS A 9 -6.74 7.38 5.53
CA CYS A 9 -6.30 7.20 6.90
C CYS A 9 -5.82 8.51 7.53
N SER A 10 -6.37 8.90 8.68
CA SER A 10 -6.00 10.14 9.37
C SER A 10 -4.60 10.16 10.02
N VAL A 11 -3.85 9.06 9.95
CA VAL A 11 -2.49 8.94 10.51
C VAL A 11 -1.44 9.11 9.43
N CYS A 12 -1.59 8.42 8.30
CA CYS A 12 -0.65 8.47 7.19
C CYS A 12 -1.14 9.30 6.01
N PHE A 13 -2.39 9.78 6.03
CA PHE A 13 -3.02 10.53 4.94
C PHE A 13 -2.89 9.82 3.59
N GLN A 14 -3.14 8.51 3.59
CA GLN A 14 -3.12 7.67 2.40
C GLN A 14 -4.49 7.01 2.20
N PRO A 15 -4.89 6.79 0.94
CA PRO A 15 -6.15 6.12 0.62
C PRO A 15 -6.13 4.66 1.08
N TYR A 16 -7.30 4.16 1.49
CA TYR A 16 -7.49 2.76 1.83
C TYR A 16 -7.46 1.86 0.58
N SER A 17 -6.93 0.65 0.74
CA SER A 17 -6.81 -0.35 -0.31
C SER A 17 -7.21 -1.72 0.22
N ARG A 18 -7.74 -2.58 -0.65
CA ARG A 18 -8.14 -3.95 -0.29
C ARG A 18 -6.96 -4.90 -0.07
N MET A 19 -5.77 -4.53 -0.56
CA MET A 19 -4.55 -5.35 -0.46
C MET A 19 -3.67 -4.92 0.72
N ASP A 20 -3.13 -3.70 0.67
CA ASP A 20 -2.07 -3.27 1.62
C ASP A 20 -2.56 -2.33 2.73
N ARG A 21 -3.72 -1.69 2.56
CA ARG A 21 -4.20 -0.61 3.44
C ARG A 21 -5.64 -0.83 3.87
N ILE A 22 -5.89 -1.98 4.48
CA ILE A 22 -7.22 -2.38 4.91
C ILE A 22 -7.71 -1.46 6.05
N PRO A 23 -8.89 -0.83 5.93
CA PRO A 23 -9.46 0.04 6.96
C PRO A 23 -10.02 -0.79 8.13
N ARG A 24 -9.32 -0.81 9.27
CA ARG A 24 -9.74 -1.53 10.48
C ARG A 24 -10.27 -0.61 11.56
N MET A 25 -11.36 -1.04 12.18
CA MET A 25 -12.10 -0.30 13.19
C MET A 25 -11.74 -0.76 14.60
N LEU A 26 -11.31 0.19 15.43
CA LEU A 26 -11.08 0.00 16.86
C LEU A 26 -12.42 -0.09 17.63
N HIS A 27 -12.38 -0.55 18.88
CA HIS A 27 -13.59 -0.61 19.73
C HIS A 27 -14.26 0.76 19.97
N CYS A 28 -13.54 1.86 19.75
CA CYS A 28 -14.08 3.22 19.79
C CYS A 28 -14.77 3.67 18.49
N ARG A 29 -14.94 2.77 17.51
CA ARG A 29 -15.53 3.03 16.18
C ARG A 29 -14.72 3.95 15.27
N HIS A 30 -13.48 4.26 15.61
CA HIS A 30 -12.55 4.95 14.71
C HIS A 30 -11.82 3.94 13.83
N THR A 31 -11.59 4.32 12.57
CA THR A 31 -10.97 3.45 11.57
C THR A 31 -9.60 3.98 11.16
N PHE A 32 -8.63 3.07 11.04
CA PHE A 32 -7.25 3.37 10.63
C PHE A 32 -6.74 2.29 9.69
N CYS A 33 -5.66 2.59 8.97
CA CYS A 33 -5.02 1.65 8.08
C CYS A 33 -4.30 0.54 8.87
N ASP A 34 -4.32 -0.69 8.38
CA ASP A 34 -3.63 -1.83 9.02
C ASP A 34 -2.16 -1.56 9.39
N PRO A 35 -1.29 -1.06 8.47
CA PRO A 35 0.11 -0.80 8.82
C PRO A 35 0.26 0.35 9.84
N CYS A 36 -0.69 1.29 9.87
CA CYS A 36 -0.74 2.36 10.87
C CYS A 36 -1.02 1.77 12.25
N LEU A 37 -1.98 0.84 12.34
CA LEU A 37 -2.34 0.19 13.60
C LEU A 37 -1.20 -0.69 14.10
N GLU A 38 -0.53 -1.42 13.21
CA GLU A 38 0.63 -2.25 13.55
C GLU A 38 1.77 -1.38 14.12
N THR A 39 2.09 -0.27 13.46
CA THR A 39 3.12 0.67 13.92
C THR A 39 2.80 1.29 15.28
N MET A 40 1.52 1.61 15.53
CA MET A 40 1.07 2.18 16.82
C MET A 40 0.85 1.12 17.90
N SER A 41 0.85 -0.16 17.54
CA SER A 41 0.61 -1.24 18.49
C SER A 41 1.82 -1.43 19.40
N GLN A 42 1.54 -1.72 20.66
CA GLN A 42 2.55 -1.97 21.68
C GLN A 42 2.20 -3.25 22.42
N VAL A 43 3.20 -4.11 22.61
CA VAL A 43 3.05 -5.30 23.45
C VAL A 43 3.18 -4.88 24.91
N ARG A 44 2.11 -5.04 25.69
CA ARG A 44 2.10 -4.82 27.14
C ARG A 44 1.67 -6.09 27.85
N SER A 45 2.55 -6.60 28.73
CA SER A 45 2.32 -7.83 29.50
C SER A 45 1.89 -9.02 28.64
N GLY A 46 2.41 -9.11 27.40
CA GLY A 46 2.10 -10.15 26.41
C GLY A 46 0.75 -10.01 25.69
N LEU A 47 0.10 -8.85 25.80
CA LEU A 47 -1.08 -8.47 25.03
C LEU A 47 -0.72 -7.35 24.05
N LEU A 48 -1.27 -7.39 22.84
CA LEU A 48 -1.14 -6.28 21.89
C LEU A 48 -2.12 -5.18 22.28
N THR A 49 -1.64 -3.95 22.42
CA THR A 49 -2.44 -2.80 22.81
C THR A 49 -2.26 -1.67 21.81
N VAL A 50 -3.35 -1.05 21.38
CA VAL A 50 -3.31 0.08 20.44
C VAL A 50 -4.17 1.23 20.96
N GLY A 51 -3.58 2.41 21.03
CA GLY A 51 -4.28 3.63 21.46
C GLY A 51 -4.90 4.35 20.27
N CYS A 52 -6.17 4.74 20.39
CA CYS A 52 -6.80 5.58 19.37
C CYS A 52 -6.29 7.03 19.46
N PRO A 53 -5.75 7.63 18.39
CA PRO A 53 -5.26 9.00 18.40
C PRO A 53 -6.38 10.06 18.57
N LEU A 54 -7.61 9.73 18.18
CA LEU A 54 -8.75 10.66 18.21
C LEU A 54 -9.41 10.75 19.58
N CYS A 55 -9.56 9.62 20.29
CA CYS A 55 -10.31 9.57 21.56
C CYS A 55 -9.52 8.98 22.73
N ARG A 56 -8.23 8.65 22.55
CA ARG A 56 -7.34 8.05 23.56
C ARG A 56 -7.81 6.71 24.14
N ARG A 57 -8.86 6.10 23.56
CA ARG A 57 -9.35 4.77 23.96
C ARG A 57 -8.33 3.71 23.55
N VAL A 58 -7.90 2.88 24.50
CA VAL A 58 -7.02 1.75 24.24
C VAL A 58 -7.85 0.53 23.86
N THR A 59 -7.45 -0.12 22.78
CA THR A 59 -7.98 -1.43 22.36
C THR A 59 -6.93 -2.48 22.71
N CYS A 60 -7.35 -3.50 23.45
CA CYS A 60 -6.50 -4.61 23.85
C CYS A 60 -6.86 -5.85 23.02
N VAL A 61 -5.87 -6.48 22.42
CA VAL A 61 -5.99 -7.72 21.67
C VAL A 61 -5.45 -8.87 22.51
N GLY A 62 -6.19 -9.99 22.49
CA GLY A 62 -5.84 -11.21 23.22
C GLY A 62 -4.46 -11.76 22.86
N ARG A 63 -3.91 -12.60 23.74
CA ARG A 63 -2.61 -13.25 23.49
C ARG A 63 -2.69 -14.11 22.23
N GLY A 64 -1.70 -13.94 21.34
CA GLY A 64 -1.57 -14.78 20.14
C GLY A 64 -2.48 -14.40 18.98
N LEU A 65 -3.27 -13.32 19.10
CA LEU A 65 -4.03 -12.76 17.98
C LEU A 65 -3.32 -11.51 17.45
N SER A 66 -3.28 -11.36 16.14
CA SER A 66 -2.88 -10.13 15.48
C SER A 66 -3.98 -9.07 15.59
N LEU A 67 -3.62 -7.79 15.39
CA LEU A 67 -4.61 -6.73 15.21
C LEU A 67 -5.59 -7.05 14.07
N GLN A 68 -5.11 -7.82 13.09
CA GLN A 68 -5.88 -8.23 11.93
C GLN A 68 -6.99 -9.23 12.25
N GLU A 69 -6.79 -10.08 13.23
CA GLU A 69 -7.79 -11.07 13.64
C GLU A 69 -8.78 -10.48 14.65
N ALA A 70 -8.33 -9.50 15.45
CA ALA A 70 -9.13 -8.95 16.54
C ALA A 70 -10.01 -7.76 16.14
N LEU A 71 -9.62 -6.99 15.12
CA LEU A 71 -10.30 -5.76 14.73
C LEU A 71 -11.16 -5.95 13.48
N TRP A 72 -12.36 -5.40 13.52
CA TRP A 72 -13.32 -5.50 12.42
C TRP A 72 -12.93 -4.56 11.27
N VAL A 73 -13.14 -5.01 10.03
CA VAL A 73 -13.03 -4.13 8.86
C VAL A 73 -14.27 -3.23 8.82
N ASN A 74 -14.08 -1.95 8.52
CA ASN A 74 -15.19 -1.04 8.33
C ASN A 74 -15.85 -1.35 6.97
N SER A 75 -17.02 -1.99 6.99
CA SER A 75 -17.73 -2.41 5.77
C SER A 75 -18.07 -1.24 4.85
N ARG A 76 -18.47 -0.09 5.40
CA ARG A 76 -18.79 1.09 4.59
C ARG A 76 -17.58 1.59 3.80
N LEU A 77 -16.42 1.67 4.45
CA LEU A 77 -15.18 2.06 3.76
C LEU A 77 -14.77 1.00 2.76
N TRP A 78 -14.85 -0.28 3.15
CA TRP A 78 -14.52 -1.40 2.28
C TRP A 78 -15.33 -1.41 0.99
N ASP A 79 -16.63 -1.12 1.04
CA ASP A 79 -17.52 -1.08 -0.13
C ASP A 79 -17.19 0.09 -1.07
N GLN A 80 -16.61 1.17 -0.53
CA GLN A 80 -16.26 2.38 -1.29
C GLN A 80 -14.85 2.32 -1.90
N ILE A 81 -14.01 1.35 -1.51
CA ILE A 81 -12.67 1.22 -2.11
C ILE A 81 -12.86 0.88 -3.60
N PRO A 82 -12.28 1.68 -4.53
CA PRO A 82 -12.31 1.31 -5.93
C PRO A 82 -11.62 -0.04 -6.12
N GLU A 83 -12.24 -0.95 -6.86
CA GLU A 83 -11.53 -2.12 -7.38
C GLU A 83 -10.46 -1.58 -8.32
N VAL A 84 -9.22 -1.47 -7.84
CA VAL A 84 -8.08 -1.17 -8.70
C VAL A 84 -7.97 -2.35 -9.66
N VAL A 85 -8.51 -2.18 -10.87
CA VAL A 85 -8.19 -3.06 -11.99
C VAL A 85 -6.71 -2.86 -12.24
N ASP A 86 -5.95 -3.94 -12.13
CA ASP A 86 -4.51 -3.99 -12.37
C ASP A 86 -4.13 -3.24 -13.66
N GLY A 87 -3.61 -2.01 -13.48
CA GLY A 87 -2.93 -1.25 -14.51
C GLY A 87 -1.44 -1.52 -14.41
N GLU A 88 -1.01 -2.64 -14.97
CA GLU A 88 0.25 -2.80 -15.72
C GLU A 88 1.53 -2.39 -14.96
N ALA A 89 2.05 -3.34 -14.19
CA ALA A 89 3.48 -3.39 -13.89
C ALA A 89 4.24 -3.90 -15.14
N GLU A 90 4.48 -3.03 -16.12
CA GLU A 90 5.49 -3.29 -17.16
C GLU A 90 6.78 -2.57 -16.77
N GLN A 91 7.69 -3.38 -16.23
CA GLN A 91 9.08 -3.03 -15.98
C GLN A 91 9.76 -2.92 -17.35
N ASP A 92 10.12 -1.72 -17.80
CA ASP A 92 11.05 -1.55 -18.91
C ASP A 92 12.45 -1.96 -18.41
N GLU A 93 12.76 -3.24 -18.58
CA GLU A 93 14.05 -3.86 -18.39
C GLU A 93 15.04 -3.39 -19.48
N GLU A 94 16.10 -2.70 -19.04
CA GLU A 94 17.50 -2.87 -19.47
C GLU A 94 17.75 -3.44 -20.90
N ASP A 95 17.82 -2.58 -21.94
CA ASP A 95 18.54 -2.92 -23.19
C ASP A 95 19.92 -2.21 -23.23
N ALA A 96 20.85 -2.74 -22.44
CA ALA A 96 22.27 -2.47 -22.55
C ALA A 96 22.99 -3.68 -23.14
N ARG A 97 22.82 -3.95 -24.45
CA ARG A 97 23.59 -5.00 -25.13
C ARG A 97 24.20 -4.54 -26.46
N ARG A 98 25.47 -4.11 -26.34
CA ARG A 98 26.60 -4.37 -27.24
C ARG A 98 26.39 -4.14 -28.74
N ARG A 99 26.98 -3.06 -29.24
CA ARG A 99 27.57 -3.05 -30.59
C ARG A 99 28.92 -3.77 -30.55
N PRO A 100 29.14 -4.80 -31.37
CA PRO A 100 30.47 -5.10 -31.86
C PRO A 100 30.60 -4.74 -33.35
N ASP A 101 31.82 -4.31 -33.62
CA ASP A 101 32.44 -3.86 -34.84
C ASP A 101 32.20 -4.75 -36.09
N SER A 102 32.09 -4.12 -37.26
CA SER A 102 32.71 -4.66 -38.49
C SER A 102 32.91 -3.53 -39.48
N ALA A 103 34.11 -2.97 -39.45
CA ALA A 103 34.73 -2.35 -40.60
C ALA A 103 34.93 -3.33 -41.77
N LEU A 104 35.24 -2.74 -42.93
CA LEU A 104 35.66 -3.30 -44.22
C LEU A 104 34.54 -3.82 -45.13
N SER A 105 34.56 -3.63 -46.44
CA SER A 105 35.27 -2.77 -47.41
C SER A 105 34.74 -3.31 -48.75
N GLY A 106 34.48 -2.48 -49.75
CA GLY A 106 34.11 -3.03 -51.05
C GLY A 106 33.54 -2.01 -52.01
N GLU A 107 34.44 -1.42 -52.77
CA GLU A 107 34.21 -0.62 -53.96
C GLU A 107 33.23 -1.32 -54.93
N VAL A 108 32.34 -0.55 -55.57
CA VAL A 108 32.00 -0.75 -56.99
C VAL A 108 31.59 0.59 -57.60
N GLU A 109 32.47 1.08 -58.48
CA GLU A 109 32.17 2.07 -59.51
C GLU A 109 30.89 1.74 -60.26
N SER A 110 30.00 2.72 -60.43
CA SER A 110 28.96 2.70 -61.46
C SER A 110 28.62 4.13 -61.90
N ARG A 111 29.57 4.71 -62.64
CA ARG A 111 29.40 5.47 -63.87
C ARG A 111 27.95 5.82 -64.28
N VAL A 112 27.49 7.03 -63.98
CA VAL A 112 26.42 7.71 -64.74
C VAL A 112 26.66 9.23 -64.77
N ARG A 113 26.87 9.72 -66.00
CA ARG A 113 26.96 11.11 -66.51
C ARG A 113 28.35 11.73 -66.60
#